data_AF-A0A8H7I530-F1
#
_entry.id   AF-A0A8H7I530-F1
#
_cell.length_a   1.000
_cell.length_b   1.000
_cell.length_c   1.000
_cell.angle_alpha   90.00
_cell.angle_beta   90.00
_cell.angle_gamma   90.00
#
_symmetry.space_group_name_H-M   'P 1'
#
loop_
_entity.id
_entity.type
_entity.pdbx_description
1 polymer ?
#
loop_
_entity_poly.entity_id
_entity_poly.type
_entity_poly.pdbx_seq_one_letter_code
_entity_poly.pdbx_strand_id
1 'polypeptide(L)'
;MSGGCRTYIELSWSQMQEIIPDRELPHITWCTTGELAGFPLHAAGLYDGTHPDAFDLVVSSYTPTISALLTSSTDSSRVTSGILGVGQENTPGFSRISNTIVELANIREKSQGVSIPYLELKDDKATIDAVLSGMEQCDWVHFACHASQKVDDPTNSAFHLYDACQTATGAADLPDEAVHLAAGLLIAGYSGVIATLWSVYDEDAPEVSRDVYTSLLTRVYWTIYRQAEHYTARC
;
A
#
# COMPACT_ATOMS: atom_id res chain seq x y z
N MET A 1 -27.08 -38.51 -19.60
CA MET A 1 -26.35 -37.53 -20.44
C MET A 1 -26.00 -36.36 -19.53
N SER A 2 -24.81 -36.39 -18.94
CA SER A 2 -24.29 -35.38 -18.02
C SER A 2 -22.79 -35.31 -18.27
N GLY A 3 -22.38 -34.34 -19.08
CA GLY A 3 -20.99 -34.20 -19.51
C GLY A 3 -20.57 -32.73 -19.45
N GLY A 4 -19.41 -32.50 -18.85
CA GLY A 4 -18.49 -31.46 -19.31
C GLY A 4 -18.66 -30.06 -18.72
N CYS A 5 -18.43 -29.91 -17.42
CA CYS A 5 -18.00 -28.61 -16.86
C CYS A 5 -16.96 -28.83 -15.74
N ARG A 6 -15.98 -29.70 -16.00
CA ARG A 6 -14.91 -30.05 -15.04
C ARG A 6 -13.50 -29.88 -15.61
N THR A 7 -13.34 -29.26 -16.78
CA THR A 7 -12.11 -29.38 -17.60
C THR A 7 -11.43 -28.04 -17.90
N TYR A 8 -11.56 -27.03 -17.05
CA TYR A 8 -10.86 -25.73 -17.26
C TYR A 8 -9.92 -25.29 -16.13
N ILE A 9 -9.76 -26.08 -15.05
CA ILE A 9 -8.80 -25.79 -13.97
C ILE A 9 -8.00 -27.05 -13.59
N GLU A 10 -7.53 -27.79 -14.59
CA GLU A 10 -6.50 -28.82 -14.41
C GLU A 10 -5.51 -28.72 -15.59
N LEU A 11 -4.81 -27.60 -15.69
CA LEU A 11 -3.50 -27.61 -16.35
C LEU A 11 -2.50 -28.07 -15.29
N SER A 12 -1.82 -29.18 -15.55
CA SER A 12 -0.99 -29.86 -14.56
C SER A 12 0.17 -28.96 -14.13
N TRP A 13 0.40 -28.86 -12.83
CA TRP A 13 1.50 -28.09 -12.22
C TRP A 13 2.88 -28.40 -12.81
N SER A 14 3.07 -29.61 -13.33
CA SER A 14 4.27 -30.03 -14.07
C SER A 14 4.49 -29.25 -15.38
N GLN A 15 3.43 -28.80 -16.06
CA GLN A 15 3.52 -28.01 -17.29
C GLN A 15 3.81 -26.53 -17.02
N MET A 16 3.37 -25.99 -15.87
CA MET A 16 3.72 -24.61 -15.49
C MET A 16 5.21 -24.47 -15.18
N GLN A 17 5.82 -25.45 -14.49
CA GLN A 17 7.26 -25.40 -14.16
C GLN A 17 8.16 -25.51 -15.41
N GLU A 18 7.76 -26.24 -16.45
CA GLU A 18 8.54 -26.35 -17.70
C GLU A 18 8.48 -25.10 -18.59
N ILE A 19 7.46 -24.23 -18.42
CA ILE A 19 7.28 -23.03 -19.25
C ILE A 19 8.05 -21.83 -18.69
N ILE A 20 8.57 -21.90 -17.47
CA ILE A 20 9.19 -20.79 -16.72
C ILE A 20 10.70 -21.02 -16.53
N PRO A 21 11.55 -20.94 -17.57
CA PRO A 21 12.99 -20.86 -17.34
C PRO A 21 13.32 -19.45 -16.81
N ASP A 22 13.91 -19.38 -15.61
CA ASP A 22 14.51 -18.17 -14.98
C ASP A 22 13.59 -17.02 -14.47
N ARG A 23 12.28 -17.21 -14.33
CA ARG A 23 11.34 -16.06 -14.43
C ARG A 23 11.13 -15.16 -13.20
N GLU A 24 11.04 -13.87 -13.49
CA GLU A 24 10.12 -12.92 -12.85
C GLU A 24 8.72 -13.53 -12.65
N LEU A 25 8.22 -13.47 -11.41
CA LEU A 25 6.86 -13.92 -11.10
C LEU A 25 5.84 -13.13 -11.94
N PRO A 26 4.80 -13.79 -12.49
CA PRO A 26 3.74 -13.08 -13.20
C PRO A 26 3.07 -12.04 -12.29
N HIS A 27 2.80 -10.84 -12.82
CA HIS A 27 2.09 -9.78 -12.12
C HIS A 27 0.57 -9.92 -12.32
N ILE A 28 -0.19 -9.88 -11.23
CA ILE A 28 -1.65 -9.85 -11.24
C ILE A 28 -2.12 -8.55 -10.59
N THR A 29 -2.98 -7.82 -11.30
CA THR A 29 -3.72 -6.68 -10.75
C THR A 29 -5.16 -7.09 -10.44
N TRP A 30 -5.52 -7.08 -9.16
CA TRP A 30 -6.84 -7.43 -8.64
C TRP A 30 -7.76 -6.21 -8.69
N CYS A 31 -8.84 -6.29 -9.48
CA CYS A 31 -9.93 -5.31 -9.49
C CYS A 31 -11.14 -5.95 -8.78
N THR A 32 -11.22 -5.77 -7.46
CA THR A 32 -12.25 -6.36 -6.60
C THR A 32 -13.34 -5.35 -6.26
N THR A 33 -14.56 -5.83 -5.95
CA THR A 33 -15.71 -4.98 -5.62
C THR A 33 -16.45 -5.53 -4.40
N GLY A 34 -17.04 -4.64 -3.59
CA GLY A 34 -17.78 -5.01 -2.38
C GLY A 34 -16.89 -5.73 -1.36
N GLU A 35 -17.48 -6.67 -0.61
CA GLU A 35 -16.81 -7.43 0.47
C GLU A 35 -15.49 -8.10 0.03
N LEU A 36 -15.38 -8.54 -1.22
CA LEU A 36 -14.16 -9.18 -1.75
C LEU A 36 -12.95 -8.26 -1.72
N ALA A 37 -13.16 -6.95 -1.74
CA ALA A 37 -12.10 -5.97 -1.76
C ALA A 37 -11.46 -5.74 -0.38
N GLY A 38 -12.05 -6.30 0.70
CA GLY A 38 -11.44 -6.39 2.02
C GLY A 38 -10.59 -7.64 2.26
N PHE A 39 -10.53 -8.59 1.32
CA PHE A 39 -9.75 -9.83 1.50
C PHE A 39 -8.31 -9.69 0.98
N PRO A 40 -7.32 -10.24 1.70
CA PRO A 40 -5.92 -10.24 1.26
C PRO A 40 -5.72 -11.33 0.20
N LEU A 41 -6.23 -11.14 -1.01
CA LEU A 41 -6.09 -12.12 -2.11
C LEU A 41 -4.62 -12.43 -2.42
N HIS A 42 -3.74 -11.46 -2.17
CA HIS A 42 -2.29 -11.59 -2.31
C HIS A 42 -1.69 -12.59 -1.30
N ALA A 43 -2.34 -12.78 -0.15
CA ALA A 43 -1.95 -13.72 0.87
C ALA A 43 -2.73 -15.04 0.82
N ALA A 44 -3.67 -15.23 -0.12
CA ALA A 44 -4.52 -16.42 -0.14
C ALA A 44 -3.68 -17.72 -0.24
N GLY A 45 -3.94 -18.66 0.65
CA GLY A 45 -3.05 -19.81 0.83
C GLY A 45 -3.58 -20.88 1.77
N LEU A 46 -2.92 -22.04 1.77
CA LEU A 46 -3.20 -23.13 2.72
C LEU A 46 -2.30 -23.06 3.95
N TYR A 47 -1.16 -22.35 3.87
CA TYR A 47 -0.22 -22.17 4.97
C TYR A 47 0.23 -23.47 5.64
N ASP A 48 0.22 -24.57 4.91
CA ASP A 48 0.61 -25.90 5.41
C ASP A 48 2.11 -26.19 5.20
N GLY A 49 2.83 -25.26 4.57
CA GLY A 49 4.26 -25.38 4.23
C GLY A 49 4.56 -26.41 3.14
N THR A 50 3.53 -27.05 2.57
CA THR A 50 3.65 -28.06 1.51
C THR A 50 3.16 -27.55 0.17
N HIS A 51 2.22 -26.61 0.17
CA HIS A 51 1.74 -25.91 -1.01
C HIS A 51 2.24 -24.46 -1.02
N PRO A 52 2.58 -23.90 -2.19
CA PRO A 52 2.88 -22.48 -2.30
C PRO A 52 1.59 -21.66 -2.09
N ASP A 53 1.71 -20.59 -1.32
CA ASP A 53 0.64 -19.61 -1.15
C ASP A 53 0.68 -18.59 -2.30
N ALA A 54 -0.33 -17.74 -2.45
CA ALA A 54 -0.42 -16.81 -3.59
C ALA A 54 0.83 -15.92 -3.74
N PHE A 55 1.39 -15.43 -2.64
CA PHE A 55 2.60 -14.59 -2.62
C PHE A 55 3.87 -15.30 -3.13
N ASP A 56 3.91 -16.64 -3.09
CA ASP A 56 5.03 -17.40 -3.64
C ASP A 56 4.94 -17.54 -5.17
N LEU A 57 3.78 -17.26 -5.75
CA LEU A 57 3.44 -17.57 -7.14
C LEU A 57 3.28 -16.34 -8.02
N VAL A 58 2.82 -15.22 -7.46
CA VAL A 58 2.44 -14.03 -8.24
C VAL A 58 2.88 -12.75 -7.53
N VAL A 59 3.21 -11.74 -8.31
CA VAL A 59 3.33 -10.37 -7.81
C VAL A 59 1.95 -9.73 -7.83
N SER A 60 1.42 -9.34 -6.67
CA SER A 60 0.06 -8.80 -6.56
C SER A 60 0.01 -7.27 -6.52
N SER A 61 -0.98 -6.68 -7.19
CA SER A 61 -1.36 -5.27 -7.02
C SER A 61 -2.89 -5.14 -7.06
N TYR A 62 -3.42 -4.02 -6.55
CA TYR A 62 -4.87 -3.79 -6.49
C TYR A 62 -5.22 -2.54 -7.30
N THR A 63 -6.41 -2.52 -7.88
CA THR A 63 -6.96 -1.32 -8.51
C THR A 63 -8.42 -1.16 -8.11
N PRO A 64 -8.86 0.04 -7.70
CA PRO A 64 -10.27 0.25 -7.32
C PRO A 64 -11.19 0.18 -8.54
N THR A 65 -10.69 0.58 -9.72
CA THR A 65 -11.45 0.58 -10.96
C THR A 65 -10.54 0.29 -12.15
N ILE A 66 -11.10 -0.26 -13.23
CA ILE A 66 -10.37 -0.44 -14.49
C ILE A 66 -9.88 0.91 -15.04
N SER A 67 -10.64 1.99 -14.84
CA SER A 67 -10.25 3.35 -15.27
C SER A 67 -8.96 3.81 -14.58
N ALA A 68 -8.83 3.59 -13.27
CA ALA A 68 -7.61 3.94 -12.52
C ALA A 68 -6.37 3.18 -13.03
N LEU A 69 -6.55 1.92 -13.42
CA LEU A 69 -5.48 1.13 -14.03
C LEU A 69 -5.03 1.70 -15.38
N LEU A 70 -5.98 2.10 -16.22
CA LEU A 70 -5.69 2.66 -17.56
C LEU A 70 -5.00 4.03 -17.48
N THR A 71 -5.29 4.83 -16.44
CA THR A 71 -4.69 6.16 -16.24
C THR A 71 -3.28 6.12 -15.64
N SER A 72 -2.88 5.02 -15.00
CA SER A 72 -1.55 4.86 -14.37
C SER A 72 -0.39 4.75 -15.39
N SER A 73 -0.69 4.53 -16.67
CA SER A 73 0.29 4.14 -17.70
C SER A 73 1.11 5.28 -18.34
N THR A 74 1.36 6.40 -17.65
CA THR A 74 2.12 7.50 -18.25
C THR A 74 3.20 8.07 -17.33
N ASP A 75 4.45 7.91 -17.80
CA ASP A 75 5.68 8.66 -17.47
C ASP A 75 6.63 8.03 -16.42
N SER A 76 7.46 7.09 -16.88
CA SER A 76 8.49 6.40 -16.09
C SER A 76 9.82 7.17 -16.01
N SER A 77 9.86 8.44 -16.43
CA SER A 77 11.11 9.15 -16.74
C SER A 77 11.48 10.29 -15.78
N ARG A 78 10.66 10.55 -14.75
CA ARG A 78 10.93 11.62 -13.80
C ARG A 78 12.01 11.23 -12.80
N VAL A 79 12.99 12.12 -12.64
CA VAL A 79 13.93 12.09 -11.50
C VAL A 79 13.09 12.32 -10.25
N THR A 80 13.17 11.40 -9.29
CA THR A 80 12.43 11.50 -8.02
C THR A 80 12.73 12.84 -7.34
N SER A 81 11.68 13.64 -7.10
CA SER A 81 11.76 14.98 -6.51
C SER A 81 11.96 14.95 -4.99
N GLY A 82 11.65 13.82 -4.34
CA GLY A 82 11.88 13.59 -2.92
C GLY A 82 10.85 12.65 -2.29
N ILE A 83 11.05 12.37 -1.00
CA ILE A 83 10.11 11.65 -0.13
C ILE A 83 9.64 12.60 0.97
N LEU A 84 8.33 12.79 1.09
CA LEU A 84 7.68 13.45 2.21
C LEU A 84 7.34 12.40 3.29
N GLY A 85 7.92 12.51 4.48
CA GLY A 85 7.54 11.73 5.66
C GLY A 85 6.66 12.55 6.59
N VAL A 86 5.43 12.11 6.83
CA VAL A 86 4.47 12.74 7.75
C VAL A 86 4.30 11.87 8.98
N GLY A 87 4.64 12.40 10.16
CA GLY A 87 4.52 11.70 11.43
C GLY A 87 3.59 12.45 12.38
N GLN A 88 2.58 11.77 12.92
CA GLN A 88 1.70 12.35 13.92
C GLN A 88 1.60 11.41 15.12
N GLU A 89 2.57 11.53 16.03
CA GLU A 89 2.64 10.70 17.23
C GLU A 89 1.49 11.06 18.18
N ASN A 90 1.26 12.36 18.37
CA ASN A 90 0.35 12.91 19.36
C ASN A 90 -0.86 13.56 18.69
N THR A 91 -1.76 12.74 18.15
CA THR A 91 -3.01 13.24 17.57
C THR A 91 -4.04 13.53 18.66
N PRO A 92 -4.63 14.74 18.73
CA PRO A 92 -5.71 15.03 19.67
C PRO A 92 -6.89 14.05 19.52
N GLY A 93 -7.28 13.39 20.62
CA GLY A 93 -8.40 12.45 20.63
C GLY A 93 -8.06 10.99 20.29
N PHE A 94 -6.79 10.68 20.00
CA PHE A 94 -6.32 9.32 19.72
C PHE A 94 -5.22 8.87 20.71
N SER A 95 -4.95 7.57 20.75
CA SER A 95 -3.83 7.04 21.50
C SER A 95 -2.51 7.46 20.87
N ARG A 96 -1.49 7.66 21.70
CA ARG A 96 -0.13 7.96 21.23
C ARG A 96 0.46 6.78 20.44
N ILE A 97 1.10 7.06 19.30
CA ILE A 97 1.80 6.09 18.43
C ILE A 97 3.29 6.48 18.32
N SER A 98 4.06 6.11 19.34
CA SER A 98 5.41 6.65 19.55
C SER A 98 6.45 6.11 18.59
N ASN A 99 6.19 4.95 18.00
CA ASN A 99 7.13 4.33 17.09
C ASN A 99 7.13 4.95 15.69
N THR A 100 6.20 5.85 15.40
CA THR A 100 6.25 6.73 14.21
C THR A 100 7.58 7.50 14.12
N ILE A 101 8.22 7.80 15.26
CA ILE A 101 9.55 8.42 15.30
C ILE A 101 10.62 7.50 14.69
N VAL A 102 10.59 6.21 15.06
CA VAL A 102 11.53 5.19 14.58
C VAL A 102 11.25 4.90 13.11
N GLU A 103 9.98 4.80 12.74
CA GLU A 103 9.52 4.61 11.38
C GLU A 103 10.07 5.68 10.43
N LEU A 104 9.87 6.97 10.75
CA LEU A 104 10.38 8.08 9.94
C LEU A 104 11.92 8.17 9.95
N ALA A 105 12.57 7.77 11.05
CA ALA A 105 14.03 7.71 11.11
C ALA A 105 14.59 6.66 10.13
N ASN A 106 13.94 5.50 9.99
CA ASN A 106 14.32 4.46 9.03
C ASN A 106 14.25 4.99 7.59
N ILE A 107 13.16 5.67 7.23
CA ILE A 107 12.98 6.25 5.88
C ILE A 107 14.04 7.30 5.59
N ARG A 108 14.31 8.19 6.55
CA ARG A 108 15.37 9.20 6.45
C ARG A 108 16.73 8.56 6.19
N GLU A 109 17.08 7.52 6.94
CA GLU A 109 18.36 6.82 6.76
C GLU A 109 18.48 6.21 5.36
N LYS A 110 17.43 5.52 4.88
CA LYS A 110 17.45 4.87 3.56
C LYS A 110 17.49 5.89 2.41
N SER A 111 16.72 6.97 2.49
CA SER A 111 16.73 8.05 1.50
C SER A 111 18.11 8.72 1.39
N GLN A 112 18.77 9.00 2.52
CA GLN A 112 20.14 9.52 2.55
C GLN A 112 21.14 8.57 1.90
N GLY A 113 21.01 7.26 2.14
CA GLY A 113 21.87 6.23 1.56
C GLY A 113 21.87 6.20 0.03
N VAL A 114 20.80 6.70 -0.62
CA VAL A 114 20.67 6.77 -2.08
C VAL A 114 20.54 8.20 -2.62
N SER A 115 20.82 9.21 -1.78
CA SER A 115 20.78 10.64 -2.13
C SER A 115 19.42 11.16 -2.64
N ILE A 116 18.32 10.60 -2.16
CA ILE A 116 16.97 11.12 -2.42
C ILE A 116 16.62 12.18 -1.37
N PRO A 117 16.13 13.38 -1.77
CA PRO A 117 15.68 14.39 -0.80
C PRO A 117 14.60 13.86 0.13
N TYR A 118 14.68 14.19 1.42
CA TYR A 118 13.69 13.79 2.42
C TYR A 118 13.18 15.02 3.17
N LEU A 119 11.88 15.29 3.04
CA LEU A 119 11.16 16.32 3.76
C LEU A 119 10.36 15.67 4.89
N GLU A 120 10.50 16.17 6.12
CA GLU A 120 9.83 15.59 7.27
C GLU A 120 8.91 16.62 7.94
N LEU A 121 7.65 16.23 8.13
CA LEU A 121 6.65 16.97 8.91
C LEU A 121 6.22 16.12 10.10
N LYS A 122 6.37 16.65 11.31
CA LYS A 122 6.07 15.94 12.56
C LYS A 122 5.16 16.76 13.47
N ASP A 123 4.21 16.08 14.10
CA ASP A 123 3.29 16.62 15.10
C ASP A 123 2.75 17.99 14.70
N ASP A 124 3.08 19.05 15.44
CA ASP A 124 2.63 20.43 15.21
C ASP A 124 2.96 21.01 13.83
N LYS A 125 3.92 20.42 13.12
CA LYS A 125 4.28 20.78 11.74
C LYS A 125 3.54 19.98 10.67
N ALA A 126 2.92 18.87 11.04
CA ALA A 126 2.11 18.06 10.13
C ALA A 126 0.68 18.64 10.03
N THR A 127 0.58 19.89 9.58
CA THR A 127 -0.70 20.54 9.28
C THR A 127 -1.20 20.14 7.89
N ILE A 128 -2.50 20.28 7.63
CA ILE A 128 -3.11 20.02 6.31
C ILE A 128 -2.35 20.80 5.23
N ASP A 129 -2.18 22.11 5.41
CA ASP A 129 -1.53 22.98 4.41
C ASP A 129 -0.07 22.58 4.15
N ALA A 130 0.68 22.25 5.20
CA ALA A 130 2.08 21.85 5.07
C ALA A 130 2.20 20.49 4.36
N VAL A 131 1.31 19.54 4.68
CA VAL A 131 1.27 18.24 4.03
C VAL A 131 0.92 18.37 2.56
N LEU A 132 -0.14 19.10 2.20
CA LEU A 132 -0.52 19.34 0.81
C LEU A 132 0.62 20.03 0.03
N SER A 133 1.25 21.06 0.62
CA SER A 133 2.40 21.73 0.02
C SER A 133 3.59 20.79 -0.17
N GLY A 134 3.81 19.86 0.75
CA GLY A 134 4.86 18.84 0.63
C GLY A 134 4.56 17.81 -0.45
N MET A 135 3.29 17.42 -0.61
CA MET A 135 2.83 16.49 -1.65
C MET A 135 3.02 17.09 -3.06
N GLU A 136 2.92 18.41 -3.21
CA GLU A 136 3.26 19.10 -4.47
C GLU A 136 4.77 19.13 -4.77
N GLN A 137 5.61 19.00 -3.75
CA GLN A 137 7.07 19.08 -3.85
C GLN A 137 7.79 17.73 -3.93
N CYS A 138 7.12 16.65 -3.54
CA CYS A 138 7.69 15.30 -3.42
C CYS A 138 6.84 14.28 -4.17
N ASP A 139 7.48 13.43 -4.98
CA ASP A 139 6.79 12.36 -5.73
C ASP A 139 6.32 11.21 -4.83
N TRP A 140 6.91 11.08 -3.64
CA TRP A 140 6.56 10.05 -2.66
C TRP A 140 6.06 10.69 -1.37
N VAL A 141 5.03 10.12 -0.77
CA VAL A 141 4.53 10.49 0.55
C VAL A 141 4.37 9.25 1.43
N HIS A 142 4.82 9.35 2.69
CA HIS A 142 4.64 8.35 3.73
C HIS A 142 3.83 8.94 4.88
N PHE A 143 2.75 8.27 5.26
CA PHE A 143 1.90 8.66 6.38
C PHE A 143 2.11 7.69 7.56
N ALA A 144 2.78 8.18 8.61
CA ALA A 144 2.93 7.51 9.91
C ALA A 144 2.00 8.22 10.92
N CYS A 145 0.70 7.96 10.81
CA CYS A 145 -0.35 8.62 11.61
C CYS A 145 -1.58 7.72 11.79
N HIS A 146 -2.54 8.19 12.61
CA HIS A 146 -3.86 7.58 12.65
C HIS A 146 -4.61 7.82 11.34
N ALA A 147 -5.35 6.82 10.89
CA ALA A 147 -6.28 6.94 9.78
C ALA A 147 -7.63 6.34 10.18
N SER A 148 -8.72 6.92 9.67
CA SER A 148 -10.05 6.36 9.78
C SER A 148 -10.58 6.02 8.39
N GLN A 149 -11.11 4.80 8.26
CA GLN A 149 -11.76 4.35 7.03
C GLN A 149 -13.22 4.06 7.35
N LYS A 150 -14.13 4.71 6.62
CA LYS A 150 -15.58 4.55 6.79
C LYS A 150 -16.10 3.69 5.65
N VAL A 151 -16.65 2.53 5.98
CA VAL A 151 -17.17 1.59 4.96
C VAL A 151 -18.49 2.10 4.39
N ASP A 152 -19.38 2.61 5.24
CA ASP A 152 -20.74 3.04 4.84
C ASP A 152 -20.77 4.41 4.15
N ASP A 153 -19.85 5.30 4.49
CA ASP A 153 -19.68 6.59 3.85
C ASP A 153 -18.19 6.87 3.66
N PRO A 154 -17.66 6.41 2.54
CA PRO A 154 -16.23 6.40 2.40
C PRO A 154 -15.55 7.72 2.15
N THR A 155 -16.35 8.69 1.72
CA THR A 155 -15.95 10.07 1.54
C THR A 155 -15.55 10.72 2.87
N ASN A 156 -15.95 10.12 3.99
CA ASN A 156 -15.58 10.50 5.36
C ASN A 156 -14.38 9.71 5.92
N SER A 157 -13.56 9.11 5.05
CA SER A 157 -12.26 8.53 5.44
C SER A 157 -11.19 9.62 5.53
N ALA A 158 -10.27 9.53 6.49
CA ALA A 158 -9.31 10.61 6.75
C ALA A 158 -7.96 10.11 7.29
N PHE A 159 -6.88 10.81 6.93
CA PHE A 159 -5.66 10.85 7.74
C PHE A 159 -5.81 11.91 8.83
N HIS A 160 -5.45 11.57 10.07
CA HIS A 160 -5.52 12.51 11.18
C HIS A 160 -4.20 13.26 11.33
N LEU A 161 -4.21 14.50 10.84
CA LEU A 161 -3.13 15.48 10.91
C LEU A 161 -3.33 16.44 12.09
N TYR A 162 -2.36 17.31 12.35
CA TYR A 162 -2.33 18.14 13.57
C TYR A 162 -3.56 19.04 13.74
N ASP A 163 -3.94 19.72 12.66
CA ASP A 163 -5.07 20.65 12.60
C ASP A 163 -6.27 20.06 11.86
N ALA A 164 -6.24 18.75 11.57
CA ALA A 164 -7.36 18.02 10.99
C ALA A 164 -8.38 17.64 12.08
N CYS A 165 -9.09 18.64 12.60
CA CYS A 165 -10.34 18.42 13.30
C CYS A 165 -11.42 17.97 12.30
N GLN A 166 -11.46 16.67 11.98
CA GLN A 166 -12.55 16.00 11.25
C GLN A 166 -12.90 16.54 9.84
N THR A 167 -12.00 17.27 9.17
CA THR A 167 -12.34 18.04 7.95
C THR A 167 -12.26 17.30 6.61
N ALA A 168 -11.98 15.99 6.56
CA ALA A 168 -12.08 15.24 5.31
C ALA A 168 -13.53 14.78 5.08
N THR A 169 -14.39 15.71 4.65
CA THR A 169 -15.73 15.39 4.13
C THR A 169 -15.65 15.40 2.61
N GLY A 170 -15.57 14.24 1.98
CA GLY A 170 -15.63 14.10 0.53
C GLY A 170 -17.07 14.19 0.01
N ALA A 171 -17.21 14.36 -1.31
CA ALA A 171 -18.50 14.47 -1.98
C ALA A 171 -19.18 13.09 -2.13
N ALA A 172 -20.40 12.96 -1.61
CA ALA A 172 -21.22 11.76 -1.68
C ALA A 172 -21.71 11.49 -3.12
N ASP A 173 -21.17 10.45 -3.78
CA ASP A 173 -21.90 9.67 -4.82
C ASP A 173 -21.17 8.43 -5.41
N LEU A 174 -20.43 7.62 -4.64
CA LEU A 174 -19.87 6.35 -5.16
C LEU A 174 -19.98 5.19 -4.14
N PRO A 175 -20.62 4.06 -4.48
CA PRO A 175 -20.70 2.88 -3.62
C PRO A 175 -19.54 1.89 -3.87
N ASP A 176 -19.01 1.30 -2.79
CA ASP A 176 -18.19 0.06 -2.72
C ASP A 176 -16.73 0.04 -3.24
N GLU A 177 -15.88 1.01 -2.88
CA GLU A 177 -14.44 0.97 -3.28
C GLU A 177 -13.48 0.73 -2.10
N ALA A 178 -13.17 -0.53 -1.77
CA ALA A 178 -12.50 -0.92 -0.51
C ALA A 178 -11.06 -0.41 -0.25
N VAL A 179 -10.59 0.64 -0.92
CA VAL A 179 -9.32 1.30 -0.61
C VAL A 179 -9.47 2.82 -0.59
N HIS A 180 -10.56 3.38 -0.08
CA HIS A 180 -10.90 4.80 -0.15
C HIS A 180 -9.76 5.82 0.07
N LEU A 181 -8.85 5.61 1.01
CA LEU A 181 -7.68 6.49 1.15
C LEU A 181 -6.63 6.27 0.05
N ALA A 182 -6.31 5.03 -0.32
CA ALA A 182 -5.38 4.75 -1.41
C ALA A 182 -5.97 5.13 -2.77
N ALA A 183 -7.26 4.85 -3.02
CA ALA A 183 -7.99 5.27 -4.20
C ALA A 183 -8.01 6.80 -4.29
N GLY A 184 -8.23 7.50 -3.18
CA GLY A 184 -8.10 8.95 -3.09
C GLY A 184 -6.72 9.45 -3.50
N LEU A 185 -5.63 8.81 -3.04
CA LEU A 185 -4.26 9.14 -3.45
C LEU A 185 -4.00 8.84 -4.94
N LEU A 186 -4.50 7.73 -5.47
CA LEU A 186 -4.41 7.42 -6.90
C LEU A 186 -5.14 8.47 -7.76
N ILE A 187 -6.34 8.87 -7.34
CA ILE A 187 -7.13 9.94 -7.99
C ILE A 187 -6.43 11.30 -7.88
N ALA A 188 -5.74 11.55 -6.75
CA ALA A 188 -4.91 12.74 -6.55
C ALA A 188 -3.64 12.76 -7.43
N GLY A 189 -3.37 11.68 -8.19
CA GLY A 189 -2.32 11.62 -9.19
C GLY A 189 -1.07 10.83 -8.79
N TYR A 190 -1.08 10.13 -7.65
CA TYR A 190 0.01 9.22 -7.31
C TYR A 190 -0.02 7.98 -8.22
N SER A 191 1.12 7.60 -8.78
CA SER A 191 1.22 6.48 -9.73
C SER A 191 1.04 5.10 -9.09
N GLY A 192 1.16 5.00 -7.77
CA GLY A 192 0.97 3.78 -6.98
C GLY A 192 0.90 4.08 -5.49
N VAL A 193 0.29 3.18 -4.73
CA VAL A 193 0.13 3.31 -3.27
C VAL A 193 0.42 1.96 -2.62
N ILE A 194 1.25 1.96 -1.58
CA ILE A 194 1.43 0.83 -0.66
C ILE A 194 0.68 1.19 0.62
N ALA A 195 -0.29 0.36 1.00
CA ALA A 195 -1.12 0.55 2.17
C ALA A 195 -1.42 -0.79 2.82
N THR A 196 -1.78 -0.77 4.10
CA THR A 196 -2.24 -1.96 4.81
C THR A 196 -3.76 -2.07 4.75
N LEU A 197 -4.28 -3.29 4.60
CA LEU A 197 -5.72 -3.57 4.62
C LEU A 197 -6.34 -3.32 6.00
N TRP A 198 -5.53 -3.45 7.05
CA TRP A 198 -5.95 -3.36 8.45
C TRP A 198 -5.02 -2.43 9.23
N SER A 199 -5.42 -2.11 10.46
CA SER A 199 -4.59 -1.38 11.40
C SER A 199 -3.30 -2.15 11.70
N VAL A 200 -2.17 -1.48 11.53
CA VAL A 200 -0.85 -1.99 11.93
C VAL A 200 -0.62 -1.61 13.39
N TYR A 201 -0.07 -2.53 14.18
CA TYR A 201 0.35 -2.21 15.54
C TYR A 201 1.56 -1.26 15.52
N ASP A 202 1.58 -0.29 16.44
CA ASP A 202 2.69 0.70 16.54
C ASP A 202 4.06 0.01 16.68
N GLU A 203 4.13 -1.17 17.28
CA GLU A 203 5.38 -1.95 17.41
C GLU A 203 5.88 -2.58 16.12
N ASP A 204 5.00 -2.90 15.18
CA ASP A 204 5.34 -3.55 13.91
C ASP A 204 5.64 -2.53 12.80
N ALA A 205 5.03 -1.35 12.85
CA ALA A 205 5.13 -0.32 11.81
C ALA A 205 6.58 0.06 11.43
N PRO A 206 7.54 0.24 12.38
CA PRO A 206 8.92 0.55 12.03
C PRO A 206 9.61 -0.55 11.21
N GLU A 207 9.29 -1.81 11.48
CA GLU A 207 9.89 -2.94 10.77
C GLU A 207 9.36 -3.05 9.35
N VAL A 208 8.03 -2.96 9.20
CA VAL A 208 7.36 -2.94 7.89
C VAL A 208 7.92 -1.81 7.02
N SER A 209 7.98 -0.59 7.55
CA SER A 209 8.49 0.57 6.82
C SER A 209 9.96 0.40 6.43
N ARG A 210 10.80 -0.08 7.35
CA ARG A 210 12.22 -0.36 7.07
C ARG A 210 12.37 -1.30 5.89
N ASP A 211 11.61 -2.40 5.86
CA ASP A 211 11.77 -3.44 4.85
C ASP A 211 11.23 -2.99 3.48
N VAL A 212 10.10 -2.28 3.48
CA VAL A 212 9.51 -1.67 2.28
C VAL A 212 10.50 -0.66 1.66
N TYR A 213 11.01 0.30 2.44
CA TYR A 213 11.92 1.32 1.92
C TYR A 213 13.31 0.79 1.57
N THR A 214 13.79 -0.22 2.29
CA THR A 214 15.02 -0.92 1.91
C THR A 214 14.85 -1.52 0.52
N SER A 215 13.75 -2.23 0.28
CA SER A 215 13.52 -2.93 -0.98
C SER A 215 13.23 -1.95 -2.13
N LEU A 216 12.43 -0.90 -1.90
CA LEU A 216 12.14 0.15 -2.87
C LEU A 216 13.39 0.91 -3.32
N LEU A 217 14.25 1.33 -2.37
CA LEU A 217 15.34 2.25 -2.67
C LEU A 217 16.63 1.55 -3.09
N THR A 218 16.83 0.27 -2.73
CA THR A 218 18.05 -0.47 -3.11
C THR A 218 17.95 -1.21 -4.45
N ARG A 219 16.80 -1.12 -5.15
CA ARG A 219 16.53 -1.83 -6.43
C ARG A 219 16.78 -3.34 -6.36
N VAL A 220 16.58 -3.95 -5.20
CA VAL A 220 16.48 -5.41 -5.10
C VAL A 220 15.02 -5.76 -5.41
N TYR A 221 14.73 -5.96 -6.70
CA TYR A 221 13.38 -6.16 -7.26
C TYR A 221 12.56 -7.32 -6.64
N TRP A 222 13.20 -8.16 -5.81
CA TRP A 222 12.64 -9.43 -5.36
C TRP A 222 12.05 -9.43 -3.94
N THR A 223 12.23 -8.37 -3.14
CA THR A 223 11.97 -8.43 -1.69
C THR A 223 10.73 -7.65 -1.22
N ILE A 224 10.19 -6.71 -2.02
CA ILE A 224 9.05 -5.87 -1.58
C ILE A 224 7.81 -6.73 -1.28
N TYR A 225 7.49 -7.66 -2.18
CA TYR A 225 6.24 -8.44 -2.11
C TYR A 225 6.27 -9.46 -0.98
N ARG A 226 7.29 -10.32 -0.96
CA ARG A 226 7.43 -11.38 0.05
C ARG A 226 7.45 -10.86 1.50
N GLN A 227 7.99 -9.66 1.72
CA GLN A 227 8.12 -9.13 3.09
C GLN A 227 6.83 -8.46 3.58
N ALA A 228 6.16 -7.64 2.75
CA ALA A 228 4.89 -7.02 3.11
C ALA A 228 3.80 -8.09 3.39
N GLU A 229 3.86 -9.21 2.67
CA GLU A 229 2.87 -10.30 2.74
C GLU A 229 3.05 -11.18 4.00
N HIS A 230 4.27 -11.28 4.54
CA HIS A 230 4.56 -11.97 5.80
C HIS A 230 3.91 -11.30 7.03
N TYR A 231 3.73 -9.97 7.01
CA TYR A 231 3.10 -9.24 8.11
C TYR A 231 1.58 -9.43 8.15
N THR A 232 0.93 -9.58 7.00
CA THR A 232 -0.51 -9.92 6.90
C THR A 232 -0.89 -11.23 7.59
N ALA A 233 0.05 -12.16 7.74
CA ALA A 233 -0.18 -13.44 8.44
C ALA A 233 0.01 -13.35 9.97
N ARG A 234 0.41 -12.19 10.51
CA ARG A 234 0.57 -11.94 11.96
C ARG A 234 -0.51 -11.05 12.56
N CYS A 235 -1.32 -10.40 11.73
CA CYS A 235 -2.46 -9.57 12.14
C CYS A 235 -3.75 -10.39 12.25
#